data_AF-A0DRP3-F1
#
_entry.id   AF-A0DRP3-F1
#
_cell.length_a   1.000
_cell.length_b   1.000
_cell.length_c   1.000
_cell.angle_alpha   90.00
_cell.angle_beta   90.00
_cell.angle_gamma   90.00
#
_symmetry.space_group_name_H-M   'P 1'
#
loop_
_entity.id
_entity.type
_entity.pdbx_description
1 polymer ?
#
loop_
_entity_poly.entity_id
_entity_poly.type
_entity_poly.pdbx_seq_one_letter_code
_entity_poly.pdbx_strand_id
1 'polypeptide(L)'
;MNINKYKYIIQFIFIRSLFKKIKRIFKQQKKFVLLKMVLGKFVEVGRVVKINYGPQEGKLATIVEILNDKRVLIDGPTTGVQRQVIPIRRLTLTKFNLKGATRGARTGVITKAIKKSDPFAQYAQTIAAKKVAKKALRAKLNDFDRFRVMILRKRRSALLSTQLKSLKKNAGGKAQAPAKGGNKKK
;
A
#
# COMPACT_ATOMS: atom_id res chain seq x y z
N MET A 1 -4.54 -6.28 -61.81
CA MET A 1 -4.37 -6.92 -60.49
C MET A 1 -3.92 -5.84 -59.50
N ASN A 2 -4.75 -5.46 -58.53
CA ASN A 2 -4.58 -4.19 -57.78
C ASN A 2 -3.61 -4.35 -56.59
N ILE A 3 -2.31 -4.17 -56.87
CA ILE A 3 -1.17 -4.34 -55.94
C ILE A 3 -1.33 -3.51 -54.65
N ASN A 4 -2.00 -2.36 -54.72
CA ASN A 4 -2.25 -1.51 -53.56
C ASN A 4 -3.18 -2.15 -52.53
N LYS A 5 -4.15 -2.97 -52.94
CA LYS A 5 -5.10 -3.63 -52.02
C LYS A 5 -4.42 -4.68 -51.14
N TYR A 6 -3.43 -5.41 -51.69
CA TYR A 6 -2.65 -6.40 -50.95
C TYR A 6 -1.60 -5.77 -50.03
N LYS A 7 -1.09 -4.59 -50.38
CA LYS A 7 -0.14 -3.82 -49.55
C LYS A 7 -0.73 -3.46 -48.18
N TYR A 8 -1.98 -2.99 -48.14
CA TYR A 8 -2.67 -2.67 -46.88
C TYR A 8 -2.94 -3.91 -46.01
N ILE A 9 -3.28 -5.04 -46.62
CA ILE A 9 -3.55 -6.30 -45.90
C ILE A 9 -2.27 -6.84 -45.26
N ILE A 10 -1.16 -6.84 -46.00
CA ILE A 10 0.15 -7.29 -45.49
C ILE A 10 0.64 -6.35 -44.37
N GLN A 11 0.48 -5.04 -44.55
CA GLN A 11 0.84 -4.05 -43.53
C GLN A 11 -0.01 -4.19 -42.26
N PHE A 12 -1.30 -4.51 -42.38
CA PHE A 12 -2.20 -4.76 -41.25
C PHE A 12 -1.83 -6.04 -40.48
N ILE A 13 -1.47 -7.13 -41.18
CA ILE A 13 -1.01 -8.38 -40.56
C ILE A 13 0.30 -8.16 -39.80
N PHE A 14 1.24 -7.41 -40.38
CA PHE A 14 2.51 -7.07 -39.75
C PHE A 14 2.32 -6.21 -38.49
N ILE A 15 1.50 -5.15 -38.56
CA ILE A 15 1.14 -4.30 -37.42
C ILE A 15 0.47 -5.11 -36.31
N ARG A 16 -0.44 -6.02 -36.65
CA ARG A 16 -1.17 -6.87 -35.68
C ARG A 16 -0.23 -7.90 -35.02
N SER A 17 0.75 -8.43 -35.76
CA SER A 17 1.81 -9.29 -35.22
C SER A 17 2.74 -8.52 -34.27
N LEU A 18 3.17 -7.32 -34.69
CA LEU A 18 3.97 -6.41 -33.88
C LEU A 18 3.26 -6.03 -32.57
N PHE A 19 1.96 -5.72 -32.63
CA PHE A 19 1.15 -5.39 -31.46
C PHE A 19 0.98 -6.57 -30.49
N LYS A 20 0.85 -7.80 -31.01
CA LYS A 20 0.86 -9.03 -30.18
C LYS A 20 2.22 -9.23 -29.49
N LYS A 21 3.33 -8.96 -30.18
CA LYS A 21 4.69 -9.03 -29.62
C LYS A 21 4.90 -7.97 -28.53
N ILE A 22 4.48 -6.73 -28.77
CA ILE A 22 4.49 -5.63 -27.78
C ILE A 22 3.64 -5.99 -26.55
N LYS A 23 2.42 -6.50 -26.72
CA LYS A 23 1.58 -6.96 -25.60
C LYS A 23 2.23 -8.09 -24.80
N ARG A 24 2.93 -9.03 -25.45
CA ARG A 24 3.70 -10.08 -24.77
C ARG A 24 4.86 -9.50 -23.96
N ILE A 25 5.60 -8.54 -24.51
CA ILE A 25 6.68 -7.84 -23.81
C ILE A 25 6.14 -7.10 -22.58
N PHE A 26 5.03 -6.36 -22.71
CA PHE A 26 4.36 -5.71 -21.58
C PHE A 26 3.86 -6.70 -20.52
N LYS A 27 3.36 -7.87 -20.94
CA LYS A 27 2.92 -8.93 -20.02
C LYS A 27 4.10 -9.57 -19.28
N GLN A 28 5.24 -9.78 -19.94
CA GLN A 28 6.49 -10.26 -19.32
C GLN A 28 7.06 -9.24 -18.34
N GLN A 29 7.14 -7.96 -18.73
CA GLN A 29 7.54 -6.85 -17.86
C GLN A 29 6.67 -6.77 -16.60
N LYS A 30 5.33 -6.84 -16.75
CA LYS A 30 4.40 -6.91 -15.61
C LYS A 30 4.65 -8.12 -14.70
N LYS A 31 4.93 -9.29 -15.27
CA LYS A 31 5.21 -10.51 -14.49
C LYS A 31 6.50 -10.38 -13.67
N PHE A 32 7.52 -9.74 -14.22
CA PHE A 32 8.79 -9.46 -13.52
C PHE A 32 8.61 -8.46 -12.37
N VAL A 33 7.80 -7.41 -12.57
CA VAL A 33 7.40 -6.47 -11.51
C VAL A 33 6.60 -7.18 -10.41
N LEU A 34 5.72 -8.12 -10.78
CA LEU A 34 4.91 -8.89 -9.83
C LEU A 34 5.75 -9.80 -8.94
N LEU A 35 6.78 -10.46 -9.47
CA LEU A 35 7.66 -11.35 -8.70
C LEU A 35 8.47 -10.57 -7.64
N LYS A 36 8.94 -9.37 -8.00
CA LYS A 36 9.62 -8.44 -7.09
C LYS A 36 8.71 -7.94 -5.96
N MET A 37 7.39 -8.03 -6.12
CA MET A 37 6.41 -7.65 -5.09
C MET A 37 6.12 -8.75 -4.05
N VAL A 38 6.31 -10.03 -4.38
CA VAL A 38 5.92 -11.16 -3.50
C VAL A 38 6.91 -11.35 -2.34
N LEU A 39 8.21 -11.12 -2.56
CA LEU A 39 9.25 -11.09 -1.53
C LEU A 39 9.83 -9.67 -1.40
N GLY A 40 8.99 -8.69 -1.03
CA GLY A 40 9.37 -7.27 -1.11
C GLY A 40 10.01 -6.67 0.15
N LYS A 41 9.99 -7.38 1.29
CA LYS A 41 10.36 -6.83 2.60
C LYS A 41 11.30 -7.77 3.34
N PHE A 42 12.59 -7.54 3.17
CA PHE A 42 13.62 -8.30 3.86
C PHE A 42 14.12 -7.57 5.11
N VAL A 43 14.61 -8.37 6.05
CA VAL A 43 15.41 -7.88 7.18
C VAL A 43 16.79 -7.55 6.62
N GLU A 44 17.08 -6.26 6.49
CA GLU A 44 18.34 -5.77 5.95
C GLU A 44 18.74 -4.47 6.63
N VAL A 45 20.02 -4.13 6.57
CA VAL A 45 20.54 -2.88 7.10
C VAL A 45 19.92 -1.70 6.36
N GLY A 46 19.56 -0.66 7.11
CA GLY A 46 18.90 0.55 6.59
C GLY A 46 17.39 0.43 6.45
N ARG A 47 16.81 -0.76 6.64
CA ARG A 47 15.37 -0.97 6.55
C ARG A 47 14.64 -0.23 7.67
N VAL A 48 13.62 0.54 7.30
CA VAL A 48 12.75 1.22 8.26
C VAL A 48 11.71 0.24 8.78
N VAL A 49 11.56 0.20 10.09
CA VAL A 49 10.68 -0.71 10.82
C VAL A 49 9.77 0.06 11.76
N LYS A 50 8.58 -0.49 11.99
CA LYS A 50 7.67 -0.03 13.04
C LYS A 50 7.74 -0.99 14.21
N ILE A 51 7.87 -0.46 15.43
CA ILE A 51 7.81 -1.26 16.65
C ILE A 51 6.34 -1.56 16.97
N ASN A 52 6.02 -2.85 17.17
CA ASN A 52 4.67 -3.32 17.46
C ASN A 52 4.41 -3.57 18.95
N TYR A 53 5.45 -3.73 19.76
CA TYR A 53 5.32 -4.10 21.16
C TYR A 53 6.49 -3.58 21.98
N GLY A 54 6.20 -3.16 23.22
CA GLY A 54 7.15 -2.68 24.20
C GLY A 54 7.02 -1.18 24.48
N PRO A 55 7.93 -0.59 25.27
CA PRO A 55 7.83 0.81 25.73
C PRO A 55 7.80 1.86 24.59
N GLN A 56 8.29 1.48 23.41
CA GLN A 56 8.38 2.34 22.23
C GLN A 56 7.41 1.91 21.11
N GLU A 57 6.32 1.23 21.47
CA GLU A 57 5.29 0.79 20.52
C GLU A 57 4.78 1.96 19.65
N GLY A 58 4.57 1.68 18.37
CA GLY A 58 4.05 2.64 17.41
C GLY A 58 5.10 3.55 16.78
N LYS A 59 6.30 3.64 17.36
CA LYS A 59 7.42 4.43 16.82
C LYS A 59 8.08 3.73 15.63
N LEU A 60 8.69 4.55 14.76
CA LEU A 60 9.50 4.08 13.65
C LEU A 60 10.98 4.09 14.04
N ALA A 61 11.74 3.12 13.54
CA ALA A 61 13.17 3.02 13.73
C ALA A 61 13.81 2.44 12.46
N THR A 62 15.13 2.42 12.42
CA THR A 62 15.90 1.81 11.32
C THR A 62 16.72 0.64 11.85
N ILE A 63 16.76 -0.47 11.11
CA ILE A 63 17.67 -1.59 11.38
C ILE A 63 19.09 -1.15 11.04
N VAL A 64 19.99 -1.22 12.00
CA VAL A 64 21.40 -0.85 11.83
C VAL A 64 22.27 -2.08 11.61
N GLU A 65 21.95 -3.16 12.32
CA GLU A 65 22.71 -4.38 12.28
C GLU A 65 21.81 -5.57 12.62
N ILE A 66 22.12 -6.73 12.02
CA ILE A 66 21.47 -8.00 12.31
C ILE A 66 22.43 -8.75 13.23
N LEU A 67 22.02 -8.98 14.48
CA LEU A 67 22.87 -9.70 15.44
C LEU A 67 22.76 -11.21 15.23
N ASN A 68 21.51 -11.69 15.14
CA ASN A 68 21.21 -13.09 14.90
C ASN A 68 19.82 -13.23 14.25
N ASP A 69 19.40 -14.46 13.93
CA ASP A 69 18.15 -14.74 13.22
C ASP A 69 16.88 -14.20 13.90
N LYS A 70 16.96 -13.90 15.20
CA LYS A 70 15.82 -13.48 16.01
C LYS A 70 15.91 -12.03 16.46
N ARG A 71 17.09 -11.38 16.42
CA ARG A 71 17.36 -10.08 17.05
C ARG A 71 18.14 -9.15 16.11
N VAL A 72 17.74 -7.89 16.12
CA VAL A 72 18.35 -6.82 15.34
C VAL A 72 18.64 -5.62 16.22
N LEU A 73 19.68 -4.86 15.86
CA LEU A 73 20.01 -3.58 16.45
C LEU A 73 19.21 -2.52 15.71
N ILE A 74 18.40 -1.76 16.44
CA ILE A 74 17.61 -0.66 15.89
C ILE A 74 18.09 0.67 16.42
N ASP A 75 17.90 1.73 15.64
CA ASP A 75 18.18 3.11 16.03
C ASP A 75 17.13 4.04 15.41
N GLY A 76 16.64 5.01 16.17
CA GLY A 76 15.61 5.96 15.73
C GLY A 76 15.82 7.34 16.38
N PRO A 77 16.88 8.07 15.99
CA PRO A 77 17.25 9.33 16.62
C PRO A 77 16.15 10.41 16.53
N THR A 78 15.42 10.46 15.41
CA THR A 78 14.35 11.45 15.19
C THR A 78 13.04 11.09 15.91
N THR A 79 12.80 9.81 16.16
CA THR A 79 11.55 9.31 16.76
C THR A 79 11.66 9.11 18.28
N GLY A 80 12.84 9.41 18.85
CA GLY A 80 13.14 9.18 20.27
C GLY A 80 13.22 7.70 20.62
N VAL A 81 13.63 6.85 19.67
CA VAL A 81 13.98 5.45 19.90
C VAL A 81 15.49 5.39 20.10
N GLN A 82 15.90 5.13 21.34
CA GLN A 82 17.31 4.90 21.67
C GLN A 82 17.83 3.66 20.94
N ARG A 83 19.14 3.67 20.67
CA ARG A 83 19.82 2.56 20.03
C ARG A 83 19.78 1.32 20.94
N GLN A 84 19.08 0.28 20.51
CA GLN A 84 18.85 -0.91 21.34
C GLN A 84 18.65 -2.16 20.51
N VAL A 85 18.85 -3.32 21.15
CA VAL A 85 18.57 -4.63 20.54
C VAL A 85 17.11 -4.99 20.74
N ILE A 86 16.43 -5.39 19.67
CA ILE A 86 15.02 -5.81 19.71
C ILE A 86 14.81 -7.10 18.92
N PRO A 87 13.93 -8.02 19.38
CA PRO A 87 13.59 -9.19 18.58
C PRO A 87 12.77 -8.82 17.34
N ILE A 88 13.07 -9.46 16.21
CA ILE A 88 12.43 -9.23 14.91
C ILE A 88 10.92 -9.46 14.97
N ARG A 89 10.46 -10.41 15.80
CA ARG A 89 9.03 -10.70 16.01
C ARG A 89 8.22 -9.49 16.53
N ARG A 90 8.87 -8.53 17.20
CA ARG A 90 8.23 -7.30 17.70
C ARG A 90 8.25 -6.16 16.68
N LEU A 91 8.76 -6.39 15.48
CA LEU A 91 8.90 -5.39 14.42
C LEU A 91 7.99 -5.71 13.24
N THR A 92 7.40 -4.67 12.65
CA THR A 92 6.81 -4.74 11.31
C THR A 92 7.75 -4.07 10.31
N LEU A 93 8.20 -4.82 9.30
CA LEU A 93 9.00 -4.26 8.22
C LEU A 93 8.17 -3.34 7.31
N THR A 94 8.69 -2.14 7.05
CA THR A 94 8.11 -1.22 6.06
C THR A 94 8.75 -1.43 4.69
N LYS A 95 8.23 -0.77 3.66
CA LYS A 95 8.80 -0.82 2.30
C LYS A 95 10.04 0.07 2.13
N PHE A 96 10.29 0.99 3.07
CA PHE A 96 11.33 2.01 2.94
C PHE A 96 12.69 1.46 3.42
N ASN A 97 13.75 1.73 2.67
CA ASN A 97 15.13 1.44 3.07
C ASN A 97 16.00 2.68 2.84
N LEU A 98 16.78 3.04 3.87
CA LEU A 98 17.86 4.00 3.82
C LEU A 98 19.10 3.40 3.13
N LYS A 99 19.25 3.65 1.84
CA LYS A 99 20.42 3.19 1.05
C LYS A 99 21.78 3.69 1.59
N GLY A 100 21.79 4.77 2.37
CA GLY A 100 23.01 5.34 2.97
C GLY A 100 23.38 4.77 4.35
N ALA A 101 22.63 3.79 4.87
CA ALA A 101 22.96 3.14 6.13
C ALA A 101 23.92 1.97 5.89
N THR A 102 25.16 2.10 6.35
CA THR A 102 26.12 1.00 6.41
C THR A 102 25.89 0.16 7.66
N ARG A 103 26.36 -1.09 7.65
CA ARG A 103 26.29 -1.98 8.82
C ARG A 103 27.03 -1.32 9.99
N GLY A 104 26.39 -1.28 11.17
CA GLY A 104 26.99 -0.69 12.37
C GLY A 104 27.09 0.85 12.34
N ALA A 105 26.48 1.53 11.36
CA ALA A 105 26.52 2.99 11.26
C ALA A 105 26.17 3.69 12.58
N ARG A 106 26.97 4.69 12.96
CA ARG A 106 26.70 5.52 14.15
C ARG A 106 25.43 6.36 13.95
N THR A 107 24.79 6.74 15.06
CA THR A 107 23.53 7.51 15.07
C THR A 107 23.60 8.80 14.25
N GLY A 108 24.75 9.46 14.19
CA GLY A 108 24.95 10.65 13.35
C GLY A 108 24.80 10.37 11.85
N VAL A 109 25.32 9.23 11.35
CA VAL A 109 25.19 8.82 9.95
C VAL A 109 23.73 8.48 9.62
N ILE A 110 23.06 7.77 10.52
CA ILE A 110 21.65 7.41 10.39
C ILE A 110 20.78 8.66 10.35
N THR A 111 21.05 9.64 11.23
CA THR A 111 20.34 10.92 11.25
C THR A 111 20.48 11.66 9.92
N LYS A 112 21.69 11.71 9.34
CA LYS A 112 21.92 12.30 8.00
C LYS A 112 21.15 11.55 6.91
N ALA A 113 21.16 10.21 6.94
CA ALA A 113 20.45 9.39 5.96
C ALA A 113 18.92 9.54 6.04
N ILE A 114 18.37 9.64 7.25
CA ILE A 114 16.95 9.94 7.50
C ILE A 114 16.62 11.32 6.94
N LYS A 115 17.40 12.36 7.26
CA LYS A 115 17.15 13.72 6.77
C LYS A 115 17.20 13.82 5.24
N LYS A 116 18.09 13.06 4.58
CA LYS A 116 18.23 13.07 3.11
C LYS A 116 17.03 12.47 2.37
N SER A 117 16.42 11.42 2.91
CA SER A 117 15.38 10.64 2.22
C SER A 117 13.98 10.78 2.82
N ASP A 118 13.89 11.33 4.03
CA ASP A 118 12.69 11.47 4.86
C ASP A 118 11.69 10.31 4.73
N PRO A 119 12.09 9.10 5.16
CA PRO A 119 11.21 7.93 5.06
C PRO A 119 10.00 8.04 5.99
N PHE A 120 10.04 8.91 7.00
CA PHE A 120 8.97 9.04 7.99
C PHE A 120 7.80 9.86 7.46
N ALA A 121 8.05 10.97 6.76
CA ALA A 121 7.01 11.68 6.03
C ALA A 121 6.38 10.80 4.94
N GLN A 122 7.21 10.05 4.21
CA GLN A 122 6.71 9.10 3.22
C GLN A 122 5.86 7.98 3.86
N TYR A 123 6.25 7.50 5.05
CA TYR A 123 5.47 6.53 5.81
C TYR A 123 4.12 7.10 6.23
N ALA A 124 4.07 8.35 6.70
CA ALA A 124 2.82 9.01 7.13
C ALA A 124 1.77 9.07 6.02
N GLN A 125 2.19 9.18 4.76
CA GLN A 125 1.28 9.18 3.60
C GLN A 125 0.71 7.80 3.25
N THR A 126 1.32 6.72 3.75
CA THR A 126 0.88 5.35 3.44
C THR A 126 -0.49 5.02 4.02
N ILE A 127 -1.20 4.11 3.36
CA ILE A 127 -2.51 3.61 3.84
C ILE A 127 -2.39 3.02 5.24
N ALA A 128 -1.28 2.33 5.55
CA ALA A 128 -1.03 1.75 6.86
C ALA A 128 -0.97 2.82 7.96
N ALA A 129 -0.17 3.88 7.75
CA ALA A 129 -0.09 4.99 8.70
C ALA A 129 -1.43 5.72 8.86
N LYS A 130 -2.12 6.00 7.75
CA LYS A 130 -3.46 6.62 7.76
C LYS A 130 -4.49 5.78 8.52
N LYS A 131 -4.44 4.44 8.43
CA LYS A 131 -5.30 3.54 9.21
C LYS A 131 -5.02 3.63 10.72
N VAL A 132 -3.74 3.66 11.11
CA VAL A 132 -3.34 3.82 12.51
C VAL A 132 -3.79 5.18 13.05
N ALA A 133 -3.54 6.27 12.31
CA ALA A 133 -3.97 7.61 12.69
C ALA A 133 -5.50 7.70 12.83
N LYS A 134 -6.26 7.09 11.91
CA LYS A 134 -7.73 7.02 11.99
C LYS A 134 -8.20 6.24 13.23
N LYS A 135 -7.52 5.14 13.60
CA LYS A 135 -7.85 4.39 14.82
C LYS A 135 -7.60 5.22 16.06
N ALA A 136 -6.46 5.91 16.13
CA ALA A 136 -6.12 6.82 17.22
C ALA A 136 -7.14 7.98 17.34
N LEU A 137 -7.53 8.59 16.22
CA LEU A 137 -8.55 9.65 16.22
C LEU A 137 -9.89 9.14 16.73
N ARG A 138 -10.32 7.94 16.31
CA ARG A 138 -11.59 7.34 16.77
C ARG A 138 -11.59 7.04 18.26
N ALA A 139 -10.45 6.62 18.81
CA ALA A 139 -10.32 6.36 20.24
C ALA A 139 -10.42 7.65 21.07
N LYS A 140 -10.03 8.80 20.52
CA LYS A 140 -10.07 10.11 21.17
C LYS A 140 -11.42 10.83 21.07
N LEU A 141 -12.41 10.29 20.37
CA LEU A 141 -13.69 10.99 20.16
C LEU A 141 -14.50 11.07 21.47
N ASN A 142 -14.92 12.28 21.81
CA ASN A 142 -15.89 12.53 22.86
C ASN A 142 -17.32 12.21 22.36
N ASP A 143 -18.29 12.07 23.26
CA ASP A 143 -19.67 11.69 22.94
C ASP A 143 -20.34 12.66 21.95
N PHE A 144 -20.12 13.96 22.14
CA PHE A 144 -20.61 14.97 21.21
C PHE A 144 -20.03 14.80 19.80
N ASP A 145 -18.75 14.43 19.68
CA ASP A 145 -18.14 14.16 18.39
C ASP A 145 -18.67 12.87 17.76
N ARG A 146 -19.01 11.86 18.56
CA ARG A 146 -19.68 10.64 18.07
C ARG A 146 -21.05 10.98 17.48
N PHE A 147 -21.81 11.85 18.13
CA PHE A 147 -23.10 12.35 17.61
C PHE A 147 -22.91 13.10 16.29
N ARG A 148 -21.97 14.05 16.21
CA ARG A 148 -21.62 14.75 14.96
C ARG A 148 -21.25 13.77 13.84
N VAL A 149 -20.38 12.79 14.12
CA VAL A 149 -19.98 11.76 13.16
C VAL A 149 -21.18 10.94 12.69
N MET A 150 -22.12 10.59 13.57
CA MET A 150 -23.35 9.88 13.19
C MET A 150 -24.19 10.69 12.19
N ILE A 151 -24.45 11.96 12.49
CA ILE A 151 -25.22 12.85 11.62
C ILE A 151 -24.55 13.01 10.25
N LEU A 152 -23.24 13.27 10.22
CA LEU A 152 -22.47 13.39 8.98
C LEU A 152 -22.48 12.10 8.16
N ARG A 153 -22.44 10.93 8.81
CA ARG A 153 -22.57 9.62 8.13
C ARG A 153 -23.95 9.43 7.49
N LYS A 154 -25.03 9.79 8.19
CA LYS A 154 -26.40 9.74 7.64
C LYS A 154 -26.53 10.64 6.40
N ARG A 155 -26.07 11.89 6.50
CA ARG A 155 -26.06 12.86 5.37
C ARG A 155 -25.27 12.34 4.17
N ARG A 156 -24.03 11.85 4.40
CA ARG A 156 -23.19 11.27 3.35
C ARG A 156 -23.89 10.08 2.67
N SER A 157 -24.51 9.19 3.44
CA SER A 157 -25.19 8.01 2.89
C SER A 157 -26.37 8.40 2.01
N ALA A 158 -27.15 9.41 2.42
CA ALA A 158 -28.26 9.94 1.63
C ALA A 158 -27.76 10.45 0.27
N LEU A 159 -26.74 11.33 0.26
CA LEU A 159 -26.13 11.87 -0.97
C LEU A 159 -25.54 10.79 -1.88
N LEU A 160 -24.84 9.79 -1.32
CA LEU A 160 -24.31 8.69 -2.11
C LEU A 160 -25.43 7.86 -2.74
N SER A 161 -26.53 7.63 -2.01
CA SER A 161 -27.65 6.85 -2.55
C SER A 161 -28.37 7.55 -3.70
N THR A 162 -28.52 8.88 -3.65
CA THR A 162 -29.12 9.65 -4.74
C THR A 162 -28.21 9.66 -5.97
N GLN A 163 -26.91 9.90 -5.79
CA GLN A 163 -25.92 9.84 -6.87
C GLN A 163 -25.79 8.45 -7.50
N LEU A 164 -25.79 7.39 -6.69
CA LEU A 164 -25.73 6.02 -7.22
C LEU A 164 -26.99 5.66 -8.00
N LYS A 165 -28.17 6.12 -7.57
CA LYS A 165 -29.42 5.92 -8.31
C LYS A 165 -29.38 6.64 -9.67
N SER A 166 -28.92 7.89 -9.73
CA SER A 166 -28.80 8.62 -11.00
C SER A 166 -27.77 7.98 -11.93
N LEU A 167 -26.59 7.60 -11.42
CA LEU A 167 -25.56 6.90 -12.19
C LEU A 167 -26.06 5.54 -12.73
N LYS A 168 -26.80 4.76 -11.94
CA LYS A 168 -27.39 3.48 -12.39
C LYS A 168 -28.46 3.68 -13.48
N LYS A 169 -29.27 4.74 -13.36
CA LYS A 169 -30.26 5.12 -14.38
C LYS A 169 -29.55 5.50 -15.70
N ASN A 170 -28.49 6.30 -15.61
CA ASN A 170 -27.72 6.76 -16.77
C ASN A 170 -26.87 5.65 -17.40
N ALA A 171 -26.38 4.69 -16.62
CA ALA A 171 -25.63 3.52 -17.09
C ALA A 171 -26.54 2.42 -17.71
N GLY A 172 -27.84 2.69 -17.92
CA GLY A 172 -28.75 1.78 -18.61
C GLY A 172 -29.08 0.51 -17.83
N GLY A 173 -29.25 0.58 -16.51
CA GLY A 173 -29.48 -0.60 -15.68
C GLY A 173 -30.83 -1.31 -15.92
N LYS A 174 -30.87 -2.27 -16.86
CA LYS A 174 -31.65 -3.51 -16.67
C LYS A 174 -30.81 -4.44 -15.80
N ALA A 175 -31.10 -4.49 -14.50
CA ALA A 175 -30.72 -5.61 -13.64
C ALA A 175 -32.02 -6.35 -13.29
N GLN A 176 -32.25 -7.47 -13.96
CA GLN A 176 -33.34 -8.40 -13.63
C GLN A 176 -33.14 -8.91 -12.20
N ALA A 177 -34.18 -8.82 -11.37
CA ALA A 177 -34.16 -9.37 -10.02
C ALA A 177 -34.03 -10.91 -10.07
N PRO A 178 -33.26 -11.56 -9.18
CA PRO A 178 -33.32 -13.00 -9.05
C PRO A 178 -34.73 -13.40 -8.56
N ALA A 179 -35.33 -14.36 -9.26
CA ALA A 179 -36.67 -14.88 -8.96
C ALA A 179 -36.77 -15.37 -7.50
N LYS A 180 -37.79 -14.91 -6.78
CA LYS A 180 -38.18 -15.49 -5.49
C LYS A 180 -38.69 -16.91 -5.72
N GLY A 181 -37.85 -17.91 -5.45
CA GLY A 181 -38.29 -19.29 -5.31
C GLY A 181 -39.21 -19.39 -4.09
N GLY A 182 -40.51 -19.50 -4.32
CA GLY A 182 -41.49 -19.81 -3.28
C GLY A 182 -41.30 -21.24 -2.82
N ASN A 183 -40.93 -21.44 -1.55
CA ASN A 183 -40.95 -22.77 -0.95
C ASN A 183 -42.38 -23.06 -0.49
N LYS A 184 -43.15 -23.81 -1.29
CA LYS A 184 -44.45 -24.35 -0.88
C LYS A 184 -44.19 -25.50 0.09
N LYS A 185 -44.74 -25.36 1.30
CA LYS A 185 -44.86 -26.42 2.31
C LYS A 185 -45.42 -27.70 1.68
N LYS A 186 -44.80 -28.84 1.98
CA LYS A 186 -45.46 -30.12 2.19
C LYS A 186 -45.04 -30.61 3.57
#